data_AF-A0A7V5SRW3-F1
#
_entry.id   AF-A0A7V5SRW3-F1
#
_cell.length_a   1.000
_cell.length_b   1.000
_cell.length_c   1.000
_cell.angle_alpha   90.00
_cell.angle_beta   90.00
_cell.angle_gamma   90.00
#
_symmetry.space_group_name_H-M   'P 1'
#
loop_
_entity.id
_entity.type
_entity.pdbx_description
1 polymer ?
#
loop_
_entity_poly.entity_id
_entity_poly.type
_entity_poly.pdbx_seq_one_letter_code
_entity_poly.pdbx_strand_id
1 'polypeptide(L)'
;MIKIIFQLSEWSENVDALIDAGYVRGVHLIIWLIAILFMYISAIIFLKRSKNKNLIISQVWIFRSFALLFILMSVTRIVFIFAYYFEPWYNFFLVVGYAFGALSLLPIIFTLEKWLIKWSRRIFTIIGVTLNILSFYFLIFKVLESPILRLIHQIGMPFLAVAFLILYLYLIKNSIGIVRKKAILTLLGMFIFVLGILLDSEQMLFSSLETPYFNFLMYISPVIFVLGIFLIDISQKIS
;
A
#
# COMPACT_ATOMS: atom_id res chain seq x y z
N MET A 1 -0.09 26.77 -20.66
CA MET A 1 1.19 26.23 -21.15
C MET A 1 2.36 26.65 -20.24
N ILE A 2 2.56 27.95 -19.97
CA ILE A 2 3.66 28.45 -19.12
C ILE A 2 3.62 27.89 -17.67
N LYS A 3 2.46 27.83 -17.01
CA LYS A 3 2.34 27.21 -15.66
C LYS A 3 2.68 25.70 -15.61
N ILE A 4 2.49 24.98 -16.72
CA ILE A 4 2.77 23.54 -16.79
C ILE A 4 4.28 23.30 -16.88
N ILE A 5 5.00 24.19 -17.58
CA ILE A 5 6.46 24.12 -17.71
C ILE A 5 7.13 24.42 -16.35
N PHE A 6 6.65 25.41 -15.61
CA PHE A 6 7.17 25.75 -14.28
C PHE A 6 6.91 24.67 -13.22
N GLN A 7 5.77 23.97 -13.27
CA GLN A 7 5.59 22.81 -12.39
C GLN A 7 6.56 21.68 -12.77
N LEU A 8 6.72 21.35 -14.05
CA LEU A 8 7.65 20.30 -14.44
C LEU A 8 9.10 20.58 -14.00
N SER A 9 9.54 21.84 -13.93
CA SER A 9 10.90 22.20 -13.48
C SER A 9 11.12 22.03 -11.97
N GLU A 10 10.21 22.50 -11.10
CA GLU A 10 10.35 22.32 -9.64
C GLU A 10 10.27 20.84 -9.23
N TRP A 11 9.48 20.04 -9.96
CA TRP A 11 9.36 18.61 -9.69
C TRP A 11 10.60 17.83 -10.13
N SER A 12 11.19 18.18 -11.28
CA SER A 12 12.47 17.62 -11.76
C SER A 12 13.58 17.85 -10.72
N GLU A 13 13.74 19.09 -10.23
CA GLU A 13 14.78 19.43 -9.25
C GLU A 13 14.68 18.63 -7.93
N ASN A 14 13.46 18.43 -7.43
CA ASN A 14 13.25 17.66 -6.19
C ASN A 14 13.48 16.15 -6.38
N VAL A 15 13.10 15.61 -7.54
CA VAL A 15 13.33 14.20 -7.88
C VAL A 15 14.82 13.93 -8.06
N ASP A 16 15.54 14.84 -8.74
CA ASP A 16 16.99 14.76 -8.90
C ASP A 16 17.71 14.82 -7.56
N ALA A 17 17.30 15.72 -6.65
CA ALA A 17 17.86 15.81 -5.30
C ALA A 17 17.72 14.50 -4.50
N LEU A 18 16.58 13.81 -4.58
CA LEU A 18 16.40 12.50 -3.93
C LEU A 18 17.33 11.44 -4.53
N ILE A 19 17.40 11.40 -5.86
CA ILE A 19 18.20 10.44 -6.61
C ILE A 19 19.69 10.62 -6.30
N ASP A 20 20.16 11.87 -6.24
CA ASP A 20 21.54 12.22 -5.90
C ASP A 20 21.86 11.94 -4.43
N ALA A 21 20.88 12.07 -3.55
CA ALA A 21 20.99 11.64 -2.15
C ALA A 21 20.95 10.11 -1.97
N GLY A 22 20.86 9.34 -3.06
CA GLY A 22 20.93 7.87 -3.06
C GLY A 22 19.58 7.16 -2.94
N TYR A 23 18.46 7.90 -2.97
CA TYR A 23 17.13 7.31 -3.00
C TYR A 23 16.96 6.46 -4.26
N VAL A 24 16.38 5.26 -4.08
CA VAL A 24 16.19 4.24 -5.14
C VAL A 24 17.51 3.86 -5.87
N ARG A 25 18.68 4.11 -5.27
CA ARG A 25 20.00 3.68 -5.79
C ARG A 25 20.75 2.82 -4.76
N GLY A 26 21.80 2.14 -5.21
CA GLY A 26 22.75 1.40 -4.37
C GLY A 26 22.07 0.46 -3.36
N VAL A 27 22.45 0.59 -2.09
CA VAL A 27 21.94 -0.26 -0.99
C VAL A 27 20.44 -0.08 -0.78
N HIS A 28 19.91 1.14 -0.89
CA HIS A 28 18.49 1.41 -0.66
C HIS A 28 17.60 0.66 -1.66
N LEU A 29 17.99 0.64 -2.94
CA LEU A 29 17.31 -0.15 -3.97
C LEU A 29 17.28 -1.64 -3.62
N ILE A 30 18.42 -2.20 -3.18
CA ILE A 30 18.51 -3.62 -2.81
C ILE A 30 17.53 -3.96 -1.69
N ILE A 31 17.41 -3.09 -0.67
CA ILE A 31 16.48 -3.31 0.45
C ILE A 31 15.02 -3.30 -0.05
N TRP A 32 14.66 -2.39 -0.96
CA TRP A 32 13.32 -2.40 -1.57
C TRP A 32 13.06 -3.62 -2.44
N LEU A 33 14.04 -4.09 -3.21
CA LEU A 33 13.92 -5.34 -3.98
C LEU A 33 13.70 -6.55 -3.07
N ILE A 34 14.37 -6.60 -1.92
CA ILE A 34 14.14 -7.62 -0.89
C ILE A 34 12.70 -7.49 -0.34
N ALA A 35 12.22 -6.27 -0.07
CA ALA A 35 10.85 -6.06 0.39
C ALA A 35 9.79 -6.50 -0.63
N ILE A 36 10.02 -6.24 -1.92
CA ILE A 36 9.18 -6.71 -3.03
C ILE A 36 9.17 -8.24 -3.10
N LEU A 37 10.35 -8.86 -3.00
CA LEU A 37 10.47 -10.32 -2.97
C LEU A 37 9.68 -10.90 -1.79
N PHE A 38 9.78 -10.28 -0.61
CA PHE A 38 9.08 -10.72 0.59
C PHE A 38 7.56 -10.66 0.40
N MET A 39 7.02 -9.59 -0.19
CA MET A 39 5.59 -9.50 -0.53
C MET A 39 5.13 -10.63 -1.47
N TYR A 40 5.90 -10.96 -2.50
CA TYR A 40 5.56 -12.08 -3.38
C TYR A 40 5.62 -13.44 -2.66
N ILE A 41 6.61 -13.65 -1.80
CA ILE A 41 6.70 -14.86 -0.97
C ILE A 41 5.47 -14.96 -0.06
N SER A 42 5.11 -13.90 0.64
CA SER A 42 3.91 -13.83 1.49
C SER A 42 2.65 -14.13 0.67
N ALA A 43 2.50 -13.53 -0.51
CA ALA A 43 1.37 -13.79 -1.41
C ALA A 43 1.27 -15.28 -1.78
N ILE A 44 2.38 -15.93 -2.16
CA ILE A 44 2.42 -17.36 -2.48
C ILE A 44 2.01 -18.20 -1.26
N ILE A 45 2.51 -17.86 -0.07
CA ILE A 45 2.14 -18.53 1.18
C ILE A 45 0.63 -18.44 1.42
N PHE A 46 0.05 -17.25 1.27
CA PHE A 46 -1.38 -17.02 1.42
C PHE A 46 -2.22 -17.79 0.39
N LEU A 47 -1.82 -17.79 -0.89
CA LEU A 47 -2.47 -18.58 -1.93
C LEU A 47 -2.40 -20.08 -1.63
N LYS A 48 -1.25 -20.58 -1.19
CA LYS A 48 -1.07 -21.99 -0.80
C LYS A 48 -2.00 -22.35 0.37
N ARG A 49 -2.09 -21.51 1.40
CA ARG A 49 -3.00 -21.72 2.53
C ARG A 49 -4.47 -21.71 2.12
N SER A 50 -4.85 -20.86 1.17
CA SER A 50 -6.23 -20.77 0.66
C SER A 50 -6.73 -22.05 -0.04
N LYS A 51 -5.82 -22.97 -0.41
CA LYS A 51 -6.17 -24.27 -1.02
C LYS A 51 -6.50 -25.37 0.00
N ASN A 52 -6.39 -25.11 1.31
CA ASN A 52 -6.72 -26.11 2.32
C ASN A 52 -8.25 -26.35 2.37
N LYS A 53 -8.65 -27.61 2.13
CA LYS A 53 -10.06 -28.04 2.06
C LYS A 53 -10.80 -27.94 3.39
N ASN A 54 -10.08 -27.88 4.51
CA ASN A 54 -10.68 -27.82 5.85
C ASN A 54 -11.02 -26.38 6.28
N LEU A 55 -10.74 -25.38 5.44
CA LEU A 55 -11.03 -23.98 5.76
C LEU A 55 -12.46 -23.61 5.43
N ILE A 56 -13.08 -22.82 6.30
CA ILE A 56 -14.35 -22.17 6.01
C ILE A 56 -14.18 -21.16 4.87
N ILE A 57 -15.26 -20.95 4.10
CA ILE A 57 -15.19 -20.16 2.86
C ILE A 57 -14.71 -18.71 3.09
N SER A 58 -15.10 -18.10 4.21
CA SER A 58 -14.68 -16.74 4.58
C SER A 58 -13.16 -16.66 4.77
N GLN A 59 -12.56 -17.67 5.39
CA GLN A 59 -11.11 -17.74 5.61
C GLN A 59 -10.34 -17.95 4.31
N VAL A 60 -10.89 -18.75 3.38
CA VAL A 60 -10.32 -18.90 2.02
C VAL A 60 -10.26 -17.54 1.32
N TRP A 61 -11.34 -16.75 1.38
CA TRP A 61 -11.38 -15.42 0.78
C TRP A 61 -10.46 -14.42 1.47
N ILE A 62 -10.32 -14.47 2.80
CA ILE A 62 -9.35 -13.62 3.53
C ILE A 62 -7.93 -13.90 3.03
N PHE A 63 -7.55 -15.17 2.90
CA PHE A 63 -6.22 -15.53 2.40
C PHE A 63 -5.99 -15.06 0.95
N ARG A 64 -6.97 -15.22 0.07
CA ARG A 64 -6.88 -14.70 -1.30
C ARG A 64 -6.78 -13.16 -1.34
N SER A 65 -7.54 -12.47 -0.50
CA SER A 65 -7.49 -11.00 -0.39
C SER A 65 -6.13 -10.51 0.10
N PHE A 66 -5.51 -11.17 1.10
CA PHE A 66 -4.15 -10.85 1.53
C PHE A 66 -3.10 -11.13 0.45
N ALA A 67 -3.25 -12.23 -0.29
CA ALA A 67 -2.37 -12.49 -1.42
C ALA A 67 -2.46 -11.40 -2.49
N LEU A 68 -3.67 -10.97 -2.83
CA LEU A 68 -3.89 -9.87 -3.76
C LEU A 68 -3.35 -8.53 -3.23
N LEU A 69 -3.53 -8.24 -1.93
CA LEU A 69 -2.94 -7.06 -1.29
C LEU A 69 -1.43 -7.02 -1.55
N PHE A 70 -0.71 -8.10 -1.26
CA PHE A 70 0.75 -8.13 -1.43
C PHE A 70 1.18 -8.12 -2.90
N ILE A 71 0.48 -8.82 -3.80
CA ILE A 71 0.80 -8.78 -5.24
C ILE A 71 0.63 -7.36 -5.78
N LEU A 72 -0.50 -6.71 -5.50
CA LEU A 72 -0.79 -5.37 -6.00
C LEU A 72 0.14 -4.34 -5.37
N MET A 73 0.46 -4.47 -4.07
CA MET A 73 1.45 -3.61 -3.41
C MET A 73 2.87 -3.83 -3.96
N SER A 74 3.27 -5.05 -4.33
CA SER A 74 4.53 -5.26 -5.06
C SER A 74 4.55 -4.49 -6.38
N VAL A 75 3.46 -4.53 -7.14
CA VAL A 75 3.34 -3.75 -8.39
C VAL A 75 3.50 -2.27 -8.10
N THR A 76 2.87 -1.72 -7.04
CA THR A 76 3.06 -0.30 -6.69
C THR A 76 4.52 0.06 -6.47
N ARG A 77 5.29 -0.80 -5.80
CA ARG A 77 6.70 -0.54 -5.47
C ARG A 77 7.59 -0.63 -6.69
N ILE A 78 7.36 -1.63 -7.54
CA ILE A 78 8.06 -1.75 -8.83
C ILE A 78 7.82 -0.49 -9.67
N VAL A 79 6.57 -0.04 -9.75
CA VAL A 79 6.18 1.13 -10.52
C VAL A 79 6.79 2.41 -9.96
N PHE A 80 6.82 2.60 -8.65
CA PHE A 80 7.49 3.77 -8.06
C PHE A 80 8.99 3.75 -8.28
N ILE A 81 9.67 2.59 -8.16
CA ILE A 81 11.08 2.48 -8.53
C ILE A 81 11.29 2.92 -9.98
N PHE A 82 10.45 2.44 -10.91
CA PHE A 82 10.53 2.86 -12.31
C PHE A 82 10.27 4.35 -12.52
N ALA A 83 9.38 4.97 -11.74
CA ALA A 83 9.12 6.40 -11.83
C ALA A 83 10.43 7.21 -11.66
N TYR A 84 11.26 6.86 -10.67
CA TYR A 84 12.54 7.55 -10.42
C TYR A 84 13.62 7.25 -11.48
N TYR A 85 13.55 6.12 -12.18
CA TYR A 85 14.49 5.79 -13.26
C TYR A 85 14.09 6.39 -14.63
N PHE A 86 12.80 6.60 -14.85
CA PHE A 86 12.24 7.10 -16.10
C PHE A 86 11.55 8.44 -15.88
N GLU A 87 12.34 9.45 -15.52
CA GLU A 87 11.88 10.81 -15.17
C GLU A 87 10.85 11.40 -16.17
N PRO A 88 11.01 11.29 -17.50
CA PRO A 88 10.01 11.84 -18.44
C PRO A 88 8.61 11.23 -18.30
N TRP A 89 8.53 10.03 -17.70
CA TRP A 89 7.30 9.27 -17.47
C TRP A 89 6.94 9.17 -15.98
N TYR A 90 7.60 9.95 -15.10
CA TYR A 90 7.41 9.92 -13.65
C TYR A 90 5.93 10.00 -13.27
N ASN A 91 5.21 11.00 -13.79
CA ASN A 91 3.79 11.20 -13.50
C ASN A 91 2.92 10.02 -13.96
N PHE A 92 3.23 9.42 -15.10
CA PHE A 92 2.51 8.24 -15.59
C PHE A 92 2.68 7.06 -14.62
N PHE A 93 3.92 6.74 -14.26
CA PHE A 93 4.20 5.67 -13.31
C PHE A 93 3.59 5.95 -11.94
N LEU A 94 3.67 7.18 -11.44
CA LEU A 94 3.06 7.56 -10.18
C LEU A 94 1.53 7.33 -10.18
N VAL A 95 0.84 7.72 -11.25
CA VAL A 95 -0.60 7.47 -11.44
C VAL A 95 -0.92 5.97 -11.45
N VAL A 96 -0.11 5.16 -12.16
CA VAL A 96 -0.24 3.69 -12.16
C VAL A 96 -0.07 3.15 -10.74
N GLY A 97 0.99 3.55 -10.04
CA GLY A 97 1.29 3.09 -8.68
C GLY A 97 0.17 3.40 -7.70
N TYR A 98 -0.43 4.59 -7.81
CA TYR A 98 -1.59 4.98 -7.03
C TYR A 98 -2.84 4.15 -7.33
N ALA A 99 -3.16 3.90 -8.61
CA ALA A 99 -4.29 3.05 -8.98
C ALA A 99 -4.15 1.63 -8.39
N PHE A 100 -2.96 1.03 -8.50
CA PHE A 100 -2.69 -0.27 -7.89
C PHE A 100 -2.68 -0.23 -6.35
N GLY A 101 -2.24 0.89 -5.75
CA GLY A 101 -2.26 1.10 -4.31
C GLY A 101 -3.67 1.12 -3.74
N ALA A 102 -4.59 1.87 -4.37
CA ALA A 102 -6.00 1.88 -4.00
C ALA A 102 -6.66 0.52 -4.25
N LEU A 103 -6.28 -0.18 -5.32
CA LEU A 103 -6.82 -1.50 -5.64
C LEU A 103 -6.41 -2.56 -4.62
N SER A 104 -5.21 -2.44 -4.04
CA SER A 104 -4.65 -3.44 -3.13
C SER A 104 -5.48 -3.70 -1.86
N LEU A 105 -6.09 -2.66 -1.29
CA LEU A 105 -6.92 -2.76 -0.07
C LEU A 105 -8.35 -3.22 -0.35
N LEU A 106 -8.83 -3.04 -1.57
CA LEU A 106 -10.23 -3.28 -1.92
C LEU A 106 -10.66 -4.76 -1.72
N PRO A 107 -9.88 -5.78 -2.15
CA PRO A 107 -10.22 -7.18 -1.92
C PRO A 107 -10.42 -7.53 -0.45
N ILE A 108 -9.62 -6.95 0.45
CA ILE A 108 -9.71 -7.29 1.88
C ILE A 108 -10.90 -6.60 2.53
N ILE A 109 -11.13 -5.30 2.24
CA ILE A 109 -12.31 -4.57 2.71
C ILE A 109 -13.59 -5.28 2.26
N PHE A 110 -13.67 -5.65 0.97
CA PHE A 110 -14.80 -6.38 0.41
C PHE A 110 -15.04 -7.72 1.11
N THR A 111 -13.99 -8.50 1.33
CA THR A 111 -14.11 -9.80 2.01
C THR A 111 -14.60 -9.63 3.45
N LEU A 112 -14.09 -8.65 4.19
CA LEU A 112 -14.52 -8.38 5.56
C LEU A 112 -15.99 -7.95 5.61
N GLU A 113 -16.43 -7.00 4.78
CA GLU A 113 -17.82 -6.54 4.76
C GLU A 113 -18.78 -7.64 4.27
N LYS A 114 -18.40 -8.44 3.27
CA LYS A 114 -19.24 -9.50 2.73
C LYS A 114 -19.44 -10.66 3.71
N TRP A 115 -18.37 -11.09 4.38
CA TRP A 115 -18.37 -12.34 5.13
C TRP A 115 -18.38 -12.17 6.65
N LEU A 116 -17.82 -11.08 7.19
CA LEU A 116 -17.67 -10.90 8.64
C LEU A 116 -18.53 -9.76 9.21
N ILE A 117 -18.70 -8.66 8.47
CA ILE A 117 -19.27 -7.41 9.00
C ILE A 117 -20.40 -6.91 8.11
N LYS A 118 -21.58 -7.52 8.27
CA LYS A 118 -22.76 -7.23 7.44
C LYS A 118 -23.40 -5.86 7.73
N TRP A 119 -23.17 -5.23 8.90
CA TRP A 119 -23.78 -3.94 9.23
C TRP A 119 -23.44 -2.86 8.22
N SER A 120 -22.22 -2.94 7.68
CA SER A 120 -21.61 -1.89 6.85
C SER A 120 -22.32 -1.73 5.52
N ARG A 121 -23.14 -2.72 5.13
CA ARG A 121 -23.87 -2.76 3.85
C ARG A 121 -22.98 -2.45 2.65
N ARG A 122 -21.69 -2.82 2.74
CA ARG A 122 -20.67 -2.60 1.69
C ARG A 122 -20.32 -1.12 1.44
N ILE A 123 -20.61 -0.22 2.38
CA ILE A 123 -20.31 1.21 2.24
C ILE A 123 -18.80 1.42 2.00
N PHE A 124 -17.93 0.73 2.74
CA PHE A 124 -16.49 0.91 2.58
C PHE A 124 -15.99 0.36 1.24
N THR A 125 -16.53 -0.77 0.79
CA THR A 125 -16.26 -1.32 -0.55
C THR A 125 -16.68 -0.35 -1.62
N ILE A 126 -17.88 0.23 -1.54
CA ILE A 126 -18.39 1.18 -2.54
C ILE A 126 -17.43 2.38 -2.64
N ILE A 127 -17.02 2.94 -1.51
CA ILE A 127 -16.08 4.06 -1.47
C ILE A 127 -14.74 3.67 -2.11
N GLY A 128 -14.22 2.47 -1.79
CA GLY A 128 -12.99 1.96 -2.40
C GLY A 128 -13.11 1.69 -3.91
N VAL A 129 -14.26 1.21 -4.38
CA VAL A 129 -14.55 1.06 -5.81
C VAL A 129 -14.59 2.43 -6.50
N THR A 130 -15.29 3.40 -5.92
CA THR A 130 -15.34 4.77 -6.46
C THR A 130 -13.95 5.39 -6.53
N LEU A 131 -13.14 5.25 -5.48
CA LEU A 131 -11.75 5.73 -5.48
C LEU A 131 -10.95 5.07 -6.61
N ASN A 132 -11.04 3.74 -6.76
CA ASN A 132 -10.37 3.02 -7.83
C ASN A 132 -10.83 3.45 -9.23
N ILE A 133 -12.14 3.63 -9.44
CA ILE A 133 -12.68 4.10 -10.72
C ILE A 133 -12.11 5.48 -11.06
N LEU A 134 -12.04 6.39 -10.08
CA LEU A 134 -11.40 7.69 -10.27
C LEU A 134 -9.91 7.53 -10.62
N SER A 135 -9.17 6.69 -9.89
CA SER A 135 -7.75 6.44 -10.18
C SER A 135 -7.52 5.93 -11.61
N PHE A 136 -8.33 4.97 -12.06
CA PHE A 136 -8.24 4.44 -13.43
C PHE A 136 -8.72 5.43 -14.48
N TYR A 137 -9.71 6.28 -14.17
CA TYR A 137 -10.14 7.35 -15.07
C TYR A 137 -8.99 8.34 -15.34
N PHE A 138 -8.28 8.78 -14.29
CA PHE A 138 -7.12 9.65 -14.45
C PHE A 138 -5.97 8.95 -15.19
N LEU A 139 -5.75 7.66 -14.94
CA LEU A 139 -4.76 6.86 -15.66
C LEU A 139 -5.02 6.78 -17.17
N ILE A 140 -6.28 6.64 -17.59
CA ILE A 140 -6.61 6.44 -19.01
C ILE A 140 -6.76 7.77 -19.75
N PHE A 141 -7.43 8.75 -19.15
CA PHE A 141 -7.88 9.95 -19.86
C PHE A 141 -7.11 11.22 -19.51
N LYS A 142 -6.47 11.28 -18.33
CA LYS A 142 -5.96 12.54 -17.74
C LYS A 142 -4.61 12.38 -17.04
N VAL A 143 -3.68 11.64 -17.65
CA VAL A 143 -2.33 11.37 -17.09
C VAL A 143 -1.58 12.65 -16.70
N LEU A 144 -1.78 13.74 -17.45
CA LEU A 144 -1.14 15.04 -17.20
C LEU A 144 -1.76 15.83 -16.02
N GLU A 145 -2.93 15.43 -15.51
CA GLU A 145 -3.59 16.06 -14.35
C GLU A 145 -3.18 15.42 -13.01
N SER A 146 -1.93 14.96 -12.93
CA SER A 146 -1.30 14.33 -11.75
C SER A 146 -1.59 15.02 -10.40
N PRO A 147 -1.65 16.38 -10.28
CA PRO A 147 -1.94 17.02 -9.01
C PRO A 147 -3.33 16.71 -8.43
N ILE A 148 -4.37 16.62 -9.26
CA ILE A 148 -5.73 16.33 -8.79
C ILE A 148 -5.80 14.88 -8.31
N LEU A 149 -5.18 13.95 -9.05
CA LEU A 149 -5.12 12.56 -8.63
C LEU A 149 -4.34 12.38 -7.32
N ARG A 150 -3.20 13.07 -7.16
CA ARG A 150 -2.44 13.08 -5.91
C ARG A 150 -3.33 13.50 -4.74
N LEU A 151 -4.10 14.58 -4.89
CA LEU A 151 -5.04 15.04 -3.86
C LEU A 151 -6.12 14.00 -3.55
N ILE A 152 -6.71 13.39 -4.58
CA ILE A 152 -7.70 12.30 -4.41
C ILE A 152 -7.10 11.14 -3.62
N HIS A 153 -5.85 10.76 -3.89
CA HIS A 153 -5.18 9.68 -3.15
C HIS A 153 -4.79 10.07 -1.74
N GLN A 154 -4.30 11.30 -1.53
CA GLN A 154 -3.97 11.85 -0.22
C GLN A 154 -5.18 11.86 0.72
N ILE A 155 -6.39 12.04 0.20
CA ILE A 155 -7.64 12.00 0.99
C ILE A 155 -8.22 10.58 1.04
N GLY A 156 -8.29 9.91 -0.10
CA GLY A 156 -8.96 8.61 -0.26
C GLY A 156 -8.22 7.44 0.40
N MET A 157 -6.89 7.40 0.34
CA MET A 157 -6.12 6.31 0.94
C MET A 157 -6.22 6.29 2.47
N PRO A 158 -6.10 7.42 3.19
CA PRO A 158 -6.40 7.45 4.63
C PRO A 158 -7.81 6.96 4.95
N PHE A 159 -8.81 7.31 4.13
CA PHE A 159 -10.17 6.82 4.34
C PHE A 159 -10.25 5.28 4.23
N LEU A 160 -9.59 4.66 3.25
CA LEU A 160 -9.52 3.19 3.13
C LEU A 160 -8.74 2.54 4.27
N ALA A 161 -7.66 3.17 4.74
CA ALA A 161 -6.92 2.70 5.90
C ALA A 161 -7.78 2.74 7.18
N VAL A 162 -8.54 3.83 7.38
CA VAL A 162 -9.51 3.96 8.48
C VAL A 162 -10.64 2.94 8.35
N ALA A 163 -11.15 2.68 7.15
CA ALA A 163 -12.15 1.64 6.92
C ALA A 163 -11.61 0.26 7.33
N PHE A 164 -10.39 -0.09 6.92
CA PHE A 164 -9.72 -1.32 7.35
C PHE A 164 -9.59 -1.39 8.88
N LEU A 165 -9.15 -0.30 9.52
CA LEU A 165 -9.02 -0.19 10.97
C LEU A 165 -10.36 -0.44 11.68
N ILE A 166 -11.43 0.24 11.25
CA ILE A 166 -12.77 0.08 11.83
C ILE A 166 -13.25 -1.38 11.72
N LEU A 167 -13.07 -1.99 10.54
CA LEU A 167 -13.48 -3.37 10.30
C LEU A 167 -12.70 -4.34 11.21
N TYR A 168 -11.39 -4.15 11.37
CA TYR A 168 -10.59 -5.01 12.25
C TYR A 168 -10.87 -4.77 13.74
N LEU A 169 -11.08 -3.53 14.18
CA LEU A 169 -11.49 -3.24 15.56
C LEU A 169 -12.84 -3.89 15.89
N TYR A 170 -13.78 -3.85 14.96
CA TYR A 170 -15.04 -4.58 15.12
C TYR A 170 -14.83 -6.10 15.19
N LEU A 171 -13.98 -6.67 14.34
CA LEU A 171 -13.66 -8.09 14.38
C LEU A 171 -13.03 -8.48 15.73
N ILE A 172 -12.12 -7.67 16.25
CA ILE A 172 -11.47 -7.88 17.56
C ILE A 172 -12.51 -7.84 18.69
N LYS A 173 -13.41 -6.85 18.68
CA LYS A 173 -14.46 -6.68 19.69
C LYS A 173 -15.41 -7.88 19.75
N ASN A 174 -15.78 -8.44 18.61
CA ASN A 174 -16.83 -9.47 18.51
C ASN A 174 -16.32 -10.90 18.35
N SER A 175 -15.01 -11.11 18.18
CA SER A 175 -14.41 -12.44 18.15
C SER A 175 -13.82 -12.83 19.50
N ILE A 176 -13.58 -14.12 19.73
CA ILE A 176 -12.96 -14.66 20.94
C ILE A 176 -11.80 -15.60 20.59
N GLY A 177 -10.97 -15.90 21.60
CA GLY A 177 -9.89 -16.88 21.50
C GLY A 177 -8.89 -16.58 20.38
N ILE A 178 -8.61 -17.61 19.58
CA ILE A 178 -7.60 -17.57 18.51
C ILE A 178 -7.95 -16.50 17.46
N VAL A 179 -9.22 -16.38 17.06
CA VAL A 179 -9.65 -15.41 16.02
C VAL A 179 -9.33 -13.98 16.46
N ARG A 180 -9.59 -13.64 17.72
CA ARG A 180 -9.25 -12.32 18.28
C ARG A 180 -7.75 -12.06 18.25
N LYS A 181 -6.93 -13.03 18.67
CA LYS A 181 -5.46 -12.92 18.65
C LYS A 181 -4.94 -12.69 17.22
N LYS A 182 -5.46 -13.42 16.23
CA LYS A 182 -5.12 -13.21 14.81
C LYS A 182 -5.48 -11.80 14.37
N ALA A 183 -6.69 -11.35 14.67
CA ALA A 183 -7.16 -10.03 14.27
C ALA A 183 -6.31 -8.89 14.87
N ILE A 184 -5.93 -8.98 16.15
CA ILE A 184 -5.04 -8.01 16.81
C ILE A 184 -3.68 -7.95 16.12
N LEU A 185 -3.04 -9.11 15.90
CA LEU A 185 -1.71 -9.15 15.27
C LEU A 185 -1.73 -8.74 13.81
N THR A 186 -2.79 -9.08 13.08
CA THR A 186 -2.98 -8.58 11.71
C THR A 186 -3.15 -7.07 11.68
N LEU A 187 -3.93 -6.50 12.62
CA LEU A 187 -4.10 -5.06 12.72
C LEU A 187 -2.78 -4.35 13.07
N LEU A 188 -2.03 -4.88 14.04
CA LEU A 188 -0.71 -4.36 14.40
C LEU A 188 0.26 -4.44 13.21
N GLY A 189 0.30 -5.58 12.52
CA GLY A 189 1.14 -5.74 11.32
C GLY A 189 0.75 -4.77 10.21
N MET A 190 -0.56 -4.54 9.99
CA MET A 190 -1.04 -3.56 9.03
C MET A 190 -0.69 -2.12 9.43
N PHE A 191 -0.76 -1.79 10.72
CA PHE A 191 -0.36 -0.48 11.21
C PHE A 191 1.13 -0.22 10.94
N ILE A 192 2.01 -1.18 11.27
CA ILE A 192 3.45 -1.08 10.99
C ILE A 192 3.72 -1.02 9.48
N PHE A 193 3.00 -1.82 8.69
CA PHE A 193 3.07 -1.78 7.22
C PHE A 193 2.73 -0.39 6.66
N VAL A 194 1.62 0.21 7.11
CA VAL A 194 1.20 1.57 6.70
C VAL A 194 2.21 2.62 7.16
N LEU A 195 2.78 2.49 8.36
CA LEU A 195 3.85 3.40 8.82
C LEU A 195 5.05 3.36 7.88
N GLY A 196 5.49 2.17 7.43
CA GLY A 196 6.54 2.06 6.42
C GLY A 196 6.18 2.80 5.13
N ILE A 197 4.95 2.67 4.64
CA ILE A 197 4.48 3.41 3.45
C ILE A 197 4.52 4.93 3.67
N LEU A 198 4.08 5.40 4.84
CA LEU A 198 4.05 6.83 5.15
C LEU A 198 5.46 7.43 5.25
N LEU A 199 6.39 6.69 5.85
CA LEU A 199 7.80 7.10 5.93
C LEU A 199 8.48 7.16 4.55
N ASP A 200 8.05 6.31 3.61
CA ASP A 200 8.47 6.36 2.20
C ASP A 200 7.65 7.33 1.33
N SER A 201 6.69 8.06 1.91
CA SER A 201 5.91 8.98 1.10
C SER A 201 6.78 10.12 0.60
N GLU A 202 6.59 10.50 -0.66
CA GLU A 202 7.32 11.59 -1.32
C GLU A 202 7.32 12.89 -0.49
N GLN A 203 6.18 13.23 0.10
CA GLN A 203 6.05 14.40 0.98
C GLN A 203 6.95 14.29 2.22
N MET A 204 7.03 13.11 2.84
CA MET A 204 7.88 12.89 4.01
C MET A 204 9.36 12.97 3.62
N LEU A 205 9.74 12.31 2.52
CA LEU A 205 11.11 12.31 2.02
C LEU A 205 11.58 13.72 1.68
N PHE A 206 10.81 14.50 0.91
CA PHE A 206 11.16 15.88 0.58
C PHE A 206 11.26 16.79 1.80
N SER A 207 10.30 16.71 2.73
CA SER A 207 10.34 17.51 3.97
C SER A 207 11.55 17.18 4.86
N SER A 208 12.14 15.99 4.68
CA SER A 208 13.26 15.52 5.48
C SER A 208 14.62 15.68 4.81
N LEU A 209 14.70 16.07 3.53
CA LEU A 209 15.95 16.19 2.76
C LEU A 209 17.05 16.99 3.48
N GLU A 210 16.68 18.09 4.14
CA GLU A 210 17.61 18.97 4.86
C GLU A 210 17.86 18.56 6.32
N THR A 211 17.18 17.51 6.79
CA THR A 211 17.27 17.05 8.18
C THR A 211 18.36 15.99 8.35
N PRO A 212 19.04 15.94 9.51
CA PRO A 212 20.04 14.90 9.77
C PRO A 212 19.45 13.48 9.82
N TYR A 213 18.12 13.37 9.88
CA TYR A 213 17.40 12.10 9.94
C TYR A 213 17.04 11.53 8.57
N PHE A 214 17.25 12.26 7.47
CA PHE A 214 16.90 11.82 6.11
C PHE A 214 17.41 10.41 5.78
N ASN A 215 18.72 10.19 5.94
CA ASN A 215 19.35 8.90 5.65
C ASN A 215 18.76 7.78 6.52
N PHE A 216 18.51 8.05 7.80
CA PHE A 216 17.88 7.09 8.69
C PHE A 216 16.48 6.72 8.21
N LEU A 217 15.65 7.71 7.88
CA LEU A 217 14.27 7.51 7.41
C LEU A 217 14.23 6.71 6.10
N MET A 218 15.13 7.03 5.17
CA MET A 218 15.26 6.33 3.89
C MET A 218 15.51 4.83 4.09
N TYR A 219 16.46 4.44 4.95
CA TYR A 219 16.80 3.03 5.13
C TYR A 219 15.83 2.28 6.06
N ILE A 220 15.25 2.95 7.06
CA ILE A 220 14.36 2.29 8.03
C ILE A 220 12.97 2.00 7.46
N SER A 221 12.52 2.82 6.51
CA SER A 221 11.19 2.71 5.92
C SER A 221 10.87 1.33 5.32
N PRO A 222 11.68 0.77 4.39
CA PRO A 222 11.43 -0.56 3.85
C PRO A 222 11.59 -1.67 4.91
N VAL A 223 12.41 -1.47 5.95
CA VAL A 223 12.54 -2.43 7.07
C VAL A 223 11.25 -2.48 7.87
N ILE A 224 10.70 -1.33 8.27
CA ILE A 224 9.42 -1.22 8.96
C ILE A 224 8.30 -1.85 8.10
N PHE A 225 8.30 -1.55 6.80
CA PHE A 225 7.35 -2.14 5.85
C PHE A 225 7.39 -3.69 5.87
N VAL A 226 8.59 -4.29 5.78
CA VAL A 226 8.77 -5.75 5.83
C VAL A 226 8.37 -6.35 7.18
N LEU A 227 8.67 -5.67 8.29
CA LEU A 227 8.23 -6.10 9.63
C LEU A 227 6.71 -6.18 9.72
N GLY A 228 5.99 -5.22 9.12
CA GLY A 228 4.54 -5.25 9.01
C GLY A 228 4.02 -6.48 8.27
N ILE A 229 4.61 -6.80 7.11
CA ILE A 229 4.28 -8.01 6.33
C ILE A 229 4.51 -9.27 7.15
N PHE A 230 5.66 -9.36 7.82
CA PHE A 230 6.04 -10.51 8.63
C PHE A 230 5.06 -10.77 9.79
N LEU A 231 4.62 -9.71 10.47
CA LEU A 231 3.60 -9.82 11.51
C LEU A 231 2.25 -10.28 10.96
N ILE A 232 1.84 -9.78 9.79
CA ILE A 232 0.62 -10.26 9.11
C ILE A 232 0.76 -11.76 8.80
N ASP A 233 1.90 -12.21 8.26
CA ASP A 233 2.14 -13.62 7.95
C ASP A 233 2.10 -14.54 9.19
N ILE A 234 2.72 -14.10 10.29
CA ILE A 234 2.75 -14.83 11.57
C ILE A 234 1.35 -14.91 12.18
N SER A 235 0.59 -13.80 12.14
CA SER A 235 -0.76 -13.76 12.72
C SER A 235 -1.64 -14.91 12.21
N GLN A 236 -1.42 -15.32 10.96
CA GLN A 236 -2.20 -16.37 10.31
C GLN A 236 -1.74 -17.80 10.64
N LYS A 237 -0.56 -17.98 11.25
CA LYS A 237 -0.01 -19.27 11.69
C LYS A 237 -0.47 -19.68 13.10
N ILE A 238 -1.04 -18.77 13.88
CA ILE A 238 -1.45 -19.05 15.26
C ILE A 238 -2.54 -20.12 15.27
N SER A 239 -2.31 -21.20 16.00
CA SER A 239 -3.25 -22.30 16.24
C SER A 239 -3.95 -22.14 17.58
#